data_AF-A0A520KQU1-F1
#
_entry.id   AF-A0A520KQU1-F1
#
_cell.length_a   1.000
_cell.length_b   1.000
_cell.length_c   1.000
_cell.angle_alpha   90.00
_cell.angle_beta   90.00
_cell.angle_gamma   90.00
#
_symmetry.space_group_name_H-M   'P 1'
#
loop_
_entity.id
_entity.type
_entity.pdbx_description
1 polymer ?
#
loop_
_entity_poly.entity_id
_entity_poly.type
_entity_poly.pdbx_seq_one_letter_code
_entity_poly.pdbx_strand_id
1 'polypeptide(L)'
;MQRERRERNCMIIAGMDFLEYYFPGRDLRAMSLDIMGQVKDTEDTAVFIARPSTKIREELEDLVDSSLELKMIEGALVLRSRKPPSIYYHLDFTGERGIELTPIV
;
A
#
# COMPACT_ATOMS: atom_id res chain seq x y z
N MET A 1 -20.84 25.77 -14.33
CA MET A 1 -20.69 24.93 -13.12
C MET A 1 -19.21 24.79 -12.82
N GLN A 2 -18.73 25.53 -11.81
CA GLN A 2 -17.38 25.36 -11.30
C GLN A 2 -17.32 24.02 -10.55
N ARG A 3 -16.43 23.14 -10.97
CA ARG A 3 -16.15 21.87 -10.31
C ARG A 3 -15.43 22.22 -9.01
N GLU A 4 -16.16 22.28 -7.90
CA GLU A 4 -15.55 22.36 -6.57
C GLU A 4 -14.48 21.28 -6.49
N ARG A 5 -13.23 21.70 -6.29
CA ARG A 5 -12.10 20.81 -6.12
C ARG A 5 -12.28 20.20 -4.73
N ARG A 6 -13.11 19.15 -4.60
CA ARG A 6 -13.21 18.36 -3.37
C ARG A 6 -11.79 17.93 -3.02
N GLU A 7 -11.29 18.42 -1.88
CA GLU A 7 -10.04 17.92 -1.30
C GLU A 7 -10.26 16.43 -1.03
N ARG A 8 -9.62 15.58 -1.83
CA ARG A 8 -9.68 14.13 -1.62
C ARG A 8 -8.79 13.80 -0.44
N ASN A 9 -9.35 13.20 0.59
CA ASN A 9 -8.55 12.84 1.76
C ASN A 9 -7.70 11.63 1.42
N CYS A 10 -6.52 11.57 2.02
CA CYS A 10 -5.64 10.42 1.95
C CYS A 10 -5.40 9.90 3.37
N MET A 11 -5.88 8.70 3.65
CA MET A 11 -5.63 8.03 4.91
C MET A 11 -4.42 7.10 4.75
N ILE A 12 -3.36 7.35 5.52
CA ILE A 12 -2.17 6.49 5.53
C ILE A 12 -2.17 5.69 6.83
N ILE A 13 -2.23 4.36 6.71
CA ILE A 13 -2.18 3.44 7.84
C ILE A 13 -0.88 2.67 7.77
N ALA A 14 0.06 3.06 8.62
CA ALA A 14 1.35 2.39 8.76
C ALA A 14 1.35 1.43 9.95
N GLY A 15 1.82 0.20 9.73
CA GLY A 15 1.90 -0.81 10.77
C GLY A 15 0.59 -1.55 11.00
N MET A 16 -0.22 -1.75 9.96
CA MET A 16 -1.48 -2.50 10.10
C MET A 16 -1.25 -3.95 10.57
N ASP A 17 -0.07 -4.49 10.33
CA ASP A 17 0.35 -5.80 10.82
C ASP A 17 0.46 -5.90 12.34
N PHE A 18 0.52 -4.78 13.07
CA PHE A 18 0.42 -4.82 14.54
C PHE A 18 -0.93 -5.38 15.01
N LEU A 19 -1.98 -5.22 14.21
CA LEU A 19 -3.32 -5.68 14.56
C LEU A 19 -3.40 -7.22 14.59
N GLU A 20 -2.53 -7.93 13.88
CA GLU A 20 -2.48 -9.39 13.93
C GLU A 20 -2.10 -9.96 15.30
N TYR A 21 -1.34 -9.19 16.10
CA TYR A 21 -0.98 -9.61 17.44
C TYR A 21 -2.17 -9.57 18.40
N TYR A 22 -3.15 -8.71 18.12
CA TYR A 22 -4.28 -8.46 19.02
C TYR A 22 -5.58 -9.11 18.54
N PHE A 23 -5.72 -9.34 17.23
CA PHE A 23 -6.95 -9.83 16.61
C PHE A 23 -6.73 -11.15 15.86
N PRO A 24 -7.61 -12.15 16.03
CA PRO A 24 -7.56 -13.37 15.23
C PRO A 24 -7.91 -13.08 13.76
N GLY A 25 -7.42 -13.93 12.84
CA GLY A 25 -7.49 -13.68 11.39
C GLY A 25 -8.89 -13.39 10.80
N ARG A 26 -9.96 -13.96 11.39
CA ARG A 26 -11.34 -13.67 10.95
C ARG A 26 -11.74 -12.21 11.19
N ASP A 27 -11.28 -11.64 12.30
CA ASP A 27 -11.61 -10.27 12.71
C ASP A 27 -10.80 -9.27 11.88
N LEU A 28 -9.56 -9.64 11.51
CA LEU A 28 -8.73 -8.84 10.61
C LEU A 28 -9.37 -8.63 9.24
N ARG A 29 -9.94 -9.68 8.64
CA ARG A 29 -10.60 -9.57 7.34
C ARG A 29 -11.85 -8.70 7.40
N ALA A 30 -12.68 -8.87 8.43
CA ALA A 30 -13.88 -8.04 8.63
C ALA A 30 -13.50 -6.56 8.75
N MET A 31 -12.49 -6.25 9.57
CA MET A 31 -11.96 -4.91 9.73
C MET A 31 -11.40 -4.33 8.42
N SER A 32 -10.64 -5.11 7.63
CA SER A 32 -10.16 -4.67 6.32
C SER A 32 -11.31 -4.34 5.38
N LEU A 33 -12.36 -5.16 5.35
CA LEU A 33 -13.55 -4.90 4.53
C LEU A 33 -14.29 -3.64 4.97
N ASP A 34 -14.43 -3.41 6.27
CA ASP A 34 -15.09 -2.23 6.81
C ASP A 34 -14.33 -0.94 6.44
N ILE A 35 -13.00 -0.94 6.60
CA ILE A 35 -12.16 0.20 6.20
C ILE A 35 -12.28 0.46 4.70
N MET A 36 -12.20 -0.58 3.87
CA MET A 36 -12.31 -0.44 2.42
C MET A 36 -13.69 0.02 1.98
N GLY A 37 -14.75 -0.42 2.65
CA GLY A 37 -16.13 0.03 2.42
C GLY A 37 -16.24 1.53 2.65
N GLN A 38 -15.74 2.02 3.79
CA GLN A 38 -15.75 3.45 4.09
C GLN A 38 -14.97 4.28 3.07
N VAL A 39 -13.76 3.84 2.71
CA VAL A 39 -12.91 4.53 1.72
C VAL A 39 -13.58 4.62 0.35
N LYS A 40 -14.27 3.55 -0.07
CA LYS A 40 -15.03 3.53 -1.33
C LYS A 40 -16.25 4.46 -1.27
N ASP A 41 -17.00 4.42 -0.18
CA ASP A 41 -18.21 5.23 0.01
C ASP A 41 -17.89 6.74 0.05
N THR A 42 -16.72 7.11 0.57
CA THR A 42 -16.28 8.52 0.62
C THR A 42 -15.48 8.97 -0.60
N GLU A 43 -15.19 8.07 -1.55
CA GLU A 43 -14.28 8.30 -2.69
C GLU A 43 -12.88 8.79 -2.28
N ASP A 44 -12.42 8.42 -1.08
CA ASP A 44 -11.11 8.78 -0.54
C ASP A 44 -10.01 7.80 -1.01
N THR A 45 -8.76 8.17 -0.78
CA THR A 45 -7.61 7.28 -1.00
C THR A 45 -7.15 6.70 0.34
N ALA A 46 -6.88 5.40 0.39
CA ALA A 46 -6.21 4.78 1.53
C ALA A 46 -4.92 4.08 1.12
N VAL A 47 -3.87 4.28 1.91
CA VAL A 47 -2.56 3.65 1.74
C VAL A 47 -2.26 2.79 2.96
N PHE A 48 -2.06 1.50 2.74
CA PHE A 48 -1.76 0.53 3.79
C PHE A 48 -0.30 0.11 3.68
N ILE A 49 0.45 0.24 4.78
CA ILE A 49 1.84 -0.19 4.87
C ILE A 49 1.91 -1.34 5.88
N ALA A 50 2.27 -2.52 5.38
CA ALA A 50 2.35 -3.75 6.16
C ALA A 50 3.65 -4.52 5.84
N ARG A 51 4.14 -5.30 6.80
CA ARG A 51 5.30 -6.18 6.58
C ARG A 51 4.98 -7.32 5.59
N PRO A 52 5.96 -7.80 4.80
CA PRO A 52 5.73 -8.79 3.73
C PRO A 52 5.17 -10.15 4.16
N SER A 53 5.34 -10.56 5.42
CA SER A 53 5.03 -11.91 5.92
C SER A 53 3.88 -11.90 6.93
N THR A 54 2.81 -11.19 6.61
CA THR A 54 1.68 -10.94 7.52
C THR A 54 0.38 -11.37 6.83
N LYS A 55 -0.56 -11.96 7.59
CA LYS A 55 -1.86 -12.43 7.07
C LYS A 55 -2.73 -11.28 6.56
N ILE A 56 -2.70 -10.15 7.24
CA ILE A 56 -3.38 -8.90 6.89
C ILE A 56 -2.94 -8.42 5.50
N ARG A 57 -1.66 -8.57 5.15
CA ARG A 57 -1.17 -8.21 3.82
C ARG A 57 -1.82 -9.05 2.74
N GLU A 58 -1.99 -10.36 2.97
CA GLU A 58 -2.67 -11.25 2.03
C GLU A 58 -4.14 -10.84 1.85
N GLU A 59 -4.85 -10.59 2.95
CA GLU A 59 -6.23 -10.10 2.90
C GLU A 59 -6.36 -8.73 2.21
N LEU A 60 -5.42 -7.81 2.45
CA LEU A 60 -5.42 -6.49 1.81
C LEU A 60 -5.09 -6.56 0.32
N GLU A 61 -4.14 -7.42 -0.10
CA GLU A 61 -3.72 -7.54 -1.51
C GLU A 61 -4.90 -7.89 -2.44
N ASP A 62 -5.84 -8.70 -1.93
CA ASP A 62 -7.08 -9.04 -2.64
C ASP A 62 -8.02 -7.83 -2.78
N LEU A 63 -8.10 -6.98 -1.76
CA LEU A 63 -9.06 -5.88 -1.65
C LEU A 63 -8.61 -4.58 -2.32
N VAL A 64 -7.31 -4.30 -2.34
CA VAL A 64 -6.76 -3.04 -2.86
C VAL A 64 -6.77 -2.98 -4.38
N ASP A 65 -6.92 -1.78 -4.93
CA ASP A 65 -6.78 -1.55 -6.37
C ASP A 65 -5.31 -1.63 -6.83
N SER A 66 -4.36 -1.33 -5.94
CA SER A 66 -2.93 -1.37 -6.23
C SER A 66 -2.11 -1.94 -5.07
N SER A 67 -1.11 -2.76 -5.40
CA SER A 67 -0.20 -3.40 -4.43
C SER A 67 1.24 -3.17 -4.86
N LEU A 68 2.00 -2.48 -4.02
CA LEU A 68 3.42 -2.18 -4.23
C LEU A 68 4.26 -3.01 -3.25
N GLU A 69 5.36 -3.58 -3.73
CA GLU A 69 6.31 -4.35 -2.94
C GLU A 69 7.68 -3.67 -2.96
N LEU A 70 8.18 -3.36 -1.76
CA LEU A 70 9.56 -2.94 -1.53
C LEU A 70 10.37 -4.11 -1.01
N LYS A 71 11.56 -4.35 -1.58
CA LYS A 71 12.43 -5.46 -1.21
C LYS A 71 13.89 -5.06 -1.31
N MET A 72 14.72 -5.59 -0.41
CA MET A 72 16.18 -5.54 -0.56
C MET A 72 16.66 -6.74 -1.37
N ILE A 73 17.37 -6.50 -2.47
CA ILE A 73 18.00 -7.53 -3.30
C ILE A 73 19.48 -7.15 -3.46
N GLU A 74 20.39 -8.03 -3.02
CA GLU A 74 21.85 -7.83 -3.15
C GLU A 74 22.36 -6.47 -2.62
N GLY A 75 21.71 -5.93 -1.59
CA GLY A 75 22.07 -4.63 -0.99
C GLY A 75 21.43 -3.41 -1.66
N ALA A 76 20.70 -3.59 -2.76
CA ALA A 76 19.91 -2.56 -3.39
C ALA A 76 18.44 -2.60 -2.92
N LEU A 77 17.83 -1.43 -2.69
CA LEU A 77 16.39 -1.33 -2.48
C LEU A 77 15.69 -1.33 -3.84
N VAL A 78 14.73 -2.22 -4.01
CA VAL A 78 13.93 -2.33 -5.23
C VAL A 78 12.43 -2.19 -4.94
N LEU A 79 11.70 -1.67 -5.91
CA LEU A 79 10.25 -1.52 -5.93
C LEU A 79 9.70 -2.28 -7.12
N ARG A 80 8.57 -2.96 -6.92
CA ARG A 80 7.70 -3.38 -8.03
C ARG A 80 6.25 -3.23 -7.65
N SER A 81 5.38 -3.08 -8.64
CA SER A 81 3.96 -3.29 -8.47
C SER A 81 3.65 -4.79 -8.62
N ARG A 82 2.92 -5.36 -7.65
CA ARG A 82 2.36 -6.71 -7.73
C ARG A 82 0.96 -6.70 -8.35
N LYS A 83 0.24 -5.58 -8.21
CA LYS A 83 -1.10 -5.36 -8.75
C LYS A 83 -1.24 -3.90 -9.20
N PRO A 84 -1.38 -3.60 -10.50
CA PRO A 84 -1.07 -4.50 -11.62
C PRO A 84 0.45 -4.85 -11.66
N PRO A 85 0.88 -6.02 -12.15
CA PRO A 85 2.28 -6.40 -12.15
C PRO A 85 3.19 -5.45 -12.95
N SER A 86 4.39 -5.13 -12.43
CA SER A 86 5.44 -4.40 -13.13
C SER A 86 6.80 -5.08 -13.03
N ILE A 87 7.77 -4.61 -13.83
CA ILE A 87 9.20 -4.90 -13.63
C ILE A 87 9.70 -4.34 -12.29
N TYR A 88 10.92 -4.72 -11.90
CA TYR A 88 11.60 -4.12 -10.75
C TYR A 88 12.21 -2.77 -11.13
N TYR A 89 12.21 -1.87 -10.17
CA TYR A 89 12.88 -0.58 -10.22
C TYR A 89 13.87 -0.49 -9.07
N HIS A 90 15.09 -0.06 -9.34
CA HIS A 90 16.01 0.39 -8.31
C HIS A 90 15.51 1.71 -7.72
N LEU A 91 15.51 1.84 -6.39
CA LEU A 91 15.22 3.10 -5.70
C LEU A 91 16.53 3.75 -5.29
N ASP A 92 16.71 5.00 -5.73
CA ASP A 92 17.78 5.84 -5.21
C ASP A 92 17.20 7.04 -4.43
N PHE A 93 17.76 7.29 -3.25
CA PHE A 93 17.39 8.39 -2.36
C PHE A 93 18.35 9.59 -2.49
N THR A 94 19.18 9.62 -3.54
CA THR A 94 20.23 10.64 -3.77
C THR A 94 19.70 12.02 -4.17
N GLY A 95 18.41 12.17 -4.46
CA GLY A 95 17.85 13.45 -4.88
C GLY A 95 17.59 14.41 -3.73
N GLU A 96 18.10 15.64 -3.81
CA GLU A 96 17.73 16.77 -2.92
C GLU A 96 16.21 17.02 -2.80
N ARG A 97 15.37 16.34 -3.61
CA ARG A 97 13.91 16.56 -3.72
C ARG A 97 13.05 15.28 -3.87
N GLY A 98 13.58 14.06 -3.80
CA GLY A 98 12.72 12.88 -3.96
C GLY A 98 13.41 11.55 -4.20
N ILE A 99 12.59 10.55 -4.57
CA ILE A 99 12.97 9.17 -4.89
C ILE A 99 13.11 9.04 -6.40
N GLU A 100 14.27 8.59 -6.88
CA GLU A 100 14.48 8.23 -8.28
C GLU A 100 14.23 6.74 -8.51
N LEU A 101 13.52 6.41 -9.60
CA LEU A 101 13.19 5.03 -9.98
C LEU A 101 13.88 4.67 -11.29
N THR A 102 14.84 3.75 -11.24
CA THR A 102 15.54 3.24 -12.43
C THR A 102 15.05 1.84 -12.77
N PRO A 103 14.48 1.59 -13.97
CA PRO A 103 14.07 0.26 -14.40
C PRO A 103 15.22 -0.75 -14.38
N ILE A 104 14.99 -1.94 -13.85
CA ILE A 104 15.88 -3.10 -13.96
C ILE A 104 15.31 -3.99 -15.06
N VAL A 105 15.96 -3.99 -16.23
CA VAL A 105 15.55 -4.72 -17.45
C VAL A 105 16.49 -5.89 -17.69
#